data_AF-A0A7K0CC65-F1
#
_entry.id   AF-A0A7K0CC65-F1
#
_cell.length_a   1.000
_cell.length_b   1.000
_cell.length_c   1.000
_cell.angle_alpha   90.00
_cell.angle_beta   90.00
_cell.angle_gamma   90.00
#
_symmetry.space_group_name_H-M   'P 1'
#
loop_
_entity.id
_entity.type
_entity.pdbx_description
1 polymer ?
#
loop_
_entity_poly.entity_id
_entity_poly.type
_entity_poly.pdbx_seq_one_letter_code
_entity_poly.pdbx_strand_id
1 'polypeptide(L)'
;MSRLLTETDWSELDHAYGPASDAPFHLLALLGADITNRSAAVAYLDSAVLHQGSIYSATGPIARVVASVLRDPRTAELVENVLPRDVEPRPLRLDLVDFLARVAESCAFDVVDEPMLLAEAHPARYDEAELEGMRAEVKAWRRDMTGDDTTQSSDRLPAAVLDDEFARAMSARDMLACRAFAPELLNGLTAVFDDPDGRVKTKALEAAVHLSGHQNLVMNRPEIEHRLTEAAVSCSEPGVRAAAARLLGILGAHPEALLHDAHPGVRACAALAPSLAGDPFANRAILDALLTPHEADHWFEGHLPGQDGWLRFDLIRAAALGVDDFEDLLPAALAVLALASVHTLDEDLCPFVTAAFPRLHRAGDVLPPAQRAYLSALLDREELWRAASVQPWFRRTGLPQDLGACRTLVEISEGA
;
A
#
# COMPACT_ATOMS: atom_id res chain seq x y z
N MET A 1 21.47 -18.91 -3.77
CA MET A 1 20.38 -19.91 -3.77
C MET A 1 20.69 -21.21 -3.01
N SER A 2 21.47 -22.16 -3.55
CA SER A 2 21.56 -23.54 -2.99
C SER A 2 21.92 -23.62 -1.51
N ARG A 3 22.85 -22.80 -1.02
CA ARG A 3 23.24 -22.78 0.40
C ARG A 3 22.10 -22.35 1.33
N LEU A 4 21.40 -21.27 0.99
CA LEU A 4 20.27 -20.75 1.78
C LEU A 4 19.15 -21.79 1.87
N LEU A 5 18.86 -22.50 0.77
CA LEU A 5 17.83 -23.54 0.76
C LEU A 5 18.16 -24.71 1.67
N THR A 6 19.44 -25.10 1.79
CA THR A 6 19.86 -26.26 2.59
C THR A 6 20.16 -25.96 4.05
N GLU A 7 20.52 -24.70 4.38
CA GLU A 7 20.87 -24.30 5.75
C GLU A 7 19.66 -23.81 6.56
N THR A 8 18.54 -23.50 5.90
CA THR A 8 17.30 -23.08 6.58
C THR A 8 16.47 -24.30 6.97
N ASP A 9 16.07 -24.38 8.24
CA ASP A 9 15.10 -25.37 8.71
C ASP A 9 13.67 -24.90 8.39
N TRP A 10 13.22 -25.19 7.17
CA TRP A 10 11.92 -24.79 6.67
C TRP A 10 10.74 -25.39 7.45
N SER A 11 10.96 -26.50 8.15
CA SER A 11 9.94 -27.15 8.96
C SER A 11 9.65 -26.39 10.26
N GLU A 12 10.57 -25.50 10.66
CA GLU A 12 10.44 -24.60 11.82
C GLU A 12 9.86 -23.23 11.48
N LEU A 13 9.63 -22.95 10.20
CA LEU A 13 9.04 -21.72 9.72
C LEU A 13 7.60 -21.95 9.27
N ASP A 14 6.79 -20.89 9.29
CA ASP A 14 5.40 -20.91 8.87
C ASP A 14 5.18 -19.84 7.77
N HIS A 15 4.23 -20.11 6.89
CA HIS A 15 3.55 -19.14 6.04
C HIS A 15 2.05 -19.17 6.33
N ALA A 16 1.21 -18.50 5.51
CA ALA A 16 -0.22 -18.33 5.78
C ALA A 16 -1.03 -19.63 5.98
N TYR A 17 -0.55 -20.74 5.42
CA TYR A 17 -1.26 -22.02 5.37
C TYR A 17 -0.59 -23.10 6.24
N GLY A 18 0.39 -22.75 7.07
CA GLY A 18 1.07 -23.67 7.99
C GLY A 18 2.58 -23.75 7.75
N PRO A 19 3.20 -24.90 8.11
CA PRO A 19 4.65 -25.06 8.03
C PRO A 19 5.20 -24.92 6.61
N ALA A 20 6.29 -24.16 6.47
CA ALA A 20 6.90 -23.83 5.19
C ALA A 20 7.79 -24.95 4.59
N SER A 21 7.50 -26.21 4.91
CA SER A 21 8.27 -27.38 4.43
C SER A 21 8.22 -27.54 2.89
N ASP A 22 7.24 -26.92 2.24
CA ASP A 22 7.05 -26.88 0.79
C ASP A 22 7.90 -25.80 0.09
N ALA A 23 8.33 -24.76 0.82
CA ALA A 23 9.03 -23.60 0.29
C ALA A 23 10.24 -23.95 -0.59
N PRO A 24 11.11 -24.95 -0.23
CA PRO A 24 12.24 -25.30 -1.08
C PRO A 24 11.85 -25.73 -2.50
N PHE A 25 10.71 -26.43 -2.66
CA PHE A 25 10.26 -26.90 -3.97
C PHE A 25 9.82 -25.72 -4.85
N HIS A 26 9.04 -24.80 -4.28
CA HIS A 26 8.62 -23.58 -4.98
C HIS A 26 9.81 -22.69 -5.33
N LEU A 27 10.74 -22.49 -4.40
CA LEU A 27 11.94 -21.65 -4.62
C LEU A 27 12.88 -22.23 -5.69
N LEU A 28 13.03 -23.55 -5.76
CA LEU A 28 13.77 -24.20 -6.85
C LEU A 28 13.05 -24.06 -8.19
N ALA A 29 11.71 -24.15 -8.18
CA ALA A 29 10.89 -24.04 -9.37
C ALA A 29 11.02 -22.67 -10.06
N LEU A 30 11.29 -21.58 -9.32
CA LEU A 30 11.54 -20.24 -9.89
C LEU A 30 12.62 -20.25 -10.99
N LEU A 31 13.64 -21.09 -10.85
CA LEU A 31 14.73 -21.21 -11.84
C LEU A 31 14.64 -22.49 -12.68
N GLY A 32 13.51 -23.20 -12.61
CA GLY A 32 13.20 -24.38 -13.40
C GLY A 32 12.91 -24.04 -14.86
N ALA A 33 13.02 -25.04 -15.73
CA ALA A 33 12.73 -24.86 -17.16
C ALA A 33 11.23 -24.80 -17.48
N ASP A 34 10.38 -25.35 -16.60
CA ASP A 34 8.94 -25.41 -16.77
C ASP A 34 8.28 -24.07 -16.38
N ILE A 35 7.62 -23.43 -17.35
CA ILE A 35 6.92 -22.16 -17.15
C ILE A 35 5.75 -22.29 -16.18
N THR A 36 5.00 -23.40 -16.21
CA THR A 36 3.85 -23.60 -15.32
C THR A 36 4.30 -23.71 -13.86
N ASN A 37 5.41 -24.40 -13.61
CA ASN A 37 5.98 -24.50 -12.27
C ASN A 37 6.57 -23.17 -11.78
N ARG A 38 7.16 -22.36 -12.67
CA ARG A 38 7.61 -20.99 -12.34
C ARG A 38 6.45 -20.09 -11.99
N SER A 39 5.40 -20.12 -12.80
CA SER A 39 4.15 -19.39 -12.59
C SER A 39 3.52 -19.77 -11.23
N ALA A 40 3.43 -21.07 -10.91
CA ALA A 40 2.95 -21.53 -9.61
C ALA A 40 3.85 -21.08 -8.44
N ALA A 41 5.17 -21.02 -8.64
CA ALA A 41 6.09 -20.50 -7.63
C ALA A 41 5.92 -18.99 -7.39
N VAL A 42 5.62 -18.19 -8.42
CA VAL A 42 5.24 -16.78 -8.26
C VAL A 42 3.92 -16.67 -7.47
N ALA A 43 2.93 -17.52 -7.78
CA ALA A 43 1.64 -17.55 -7.07
C ALA A 43 1.84 -17.83 -5.57
N TYR A 44 2.77 -18.74 -5.24
CA TYR A 44 3.11 -19.09 -3.88
C TYR A 44 3.67 -17.89 -3.10
N LEU A 45 4.54 -17.07 -3.71
CA LEU A 45 5.08 -15.87 -3.08
C LEU A 45 3.97 -14.86 -2.69
N ASP A 46 2.94 -14.71 -3.52
CA ASP A 46 1.81 -13.81 -3.26
C ASP A 46 0.80 -14.38 -2.25
N SER A 47 0.40 -15.64 -2.46
CA SER A 47 -0.73 -16.25 -1.74
C SER A 47 -0.33 -16.87 -0.40
N ALA A 48 0.86 -17.45 -0.28
CA ALA A 48 1.29 -18.10 0.96
C ALA A 48 2.21 -17.20 1.79
N VAL A 49 3.20 -16.57 1.14
CA VAL A 49 4.33 -15.92 1.83
C VAL A 49 4.02 -14.49 2.28
N LEU A 50 3.22 -13.75 1.51
CA LEU A 50 2.80 -12.37 1.81
C LEU A 50 1.28 -12.23 1.86
N HIS A 51 0.55 -13.31 2.20
CA HIS A 51 -0.90 -13.35 2.19
C HIS A 51 -1.54 -12.08 2.79
N GLN A 52 -2.14 -11.25 1.94
CA GLN A 52 -2.74 -9.96 2.30
C GLN A 52 -1.78 -8.99 3.03
N GLY A 53 -0.50 -9.01 2.68
CA GLY A 53 0.55 -8.17 3.26
C GLY A 53 1.08 -8.63 4.62
N SER A 54 0.65 -9.80 5.12
CA SER A 54 1.10 -10.30 6.42
C SER A 54 2.54 -10.83 6.34
N ILE A 55 3.33 -10.56 7.38
CA ILE A 55 4.68 -11.12 7.56
C ILE A 55 4.59 -12.38 8.42
N TYR A 56 5.23 -13.44 7.97
CA TYR A 56 5.37 -14.71 8.67
C TYR A 56 6.84 -15.05 8.89
N SER A 57 7.12 -15.99 9.79
CA SER A 57 8.49 -16.44 10.07
C SER A 57 9.24 -16.94 8.82
N ALA A 58 8.55 -17.47 7.79
CA ALA A 58 9.17 -17.84 6.52
C ALA A 58 9.43 -16.67 5.56
N THR A 59 8.75 -15.52 5.72
CA THR A 59 8.81 -14.41 4.75
C THR A 59 10.23 -13.86 4.57
N GLY A 60 10.93 -13.59 5.67
CA GLY A 60 12.32 -13.11 5.64
C GLY A 60 13.27 -14.08 4.93
N PRO A 61 13.37 -15.35 5.36
CA PRO A 61 14.19 -16.37 4.70
C PRO A 61 13.88 -16.54 3.20
N ILE A 62 12.61 -16.53 2.80
CA ILE A 62 12.19 -16.61 1.40
C ILE A 62 12.66 -15.37 0.62
N ALA A 63 12.48 -14.17 1.17
CA ALA A 63 12.93 -12.92 0.54
C ALA A 63 14.44 -12.92 0.28
N ARG A 64 15.26 -13.47 1.19
CA ARG A 64 16.71 -13.61 0.95
C ARG A 64 17.01 -14.53 -0.22
N VAL A 65 16.30 -15.65 -0.36
CA VAL A 65 16.48 -16.57 -1.48
C VAL A 65 16.13 -15.87 -2.78
N VAL A 66 14.99 -15.17 -2.83
CA VAL A 66 14.54 -14.38 -3.99
C VAL A 66 15.56 -13.30 -4.36
N ALA A 67 16.02 -12.51 -3.40
CA ALA A 67 17.05 -11.49 -3.61
C ALA A 67 18.35 -12.11 -4.17
N SER A 68 18.70 -13.33 -3.74
CA SER A 68 19.91 -14.02 -4.20
C SER A 68 19.85 -14.52 -5.66
N VAL A 69 18.66 -14.62 -6.26
CA VAL A 69 18.47 -15.13 -7.63
C VAL A 69 18.22 -14.05 -8.66
N LEU A 70 18.07 -12.77 -8.26
CA LEU A 70 17.81 -11.65 -9.19
C LEU A 70 18.86 -11.51 -10.31
N ARG A 71 20.12 -11.89 -10.03
CA ARG A 71 21.23 -11.88 -11.01
C ARG A 71 21.18 -13.03 -12.00
N ASP A 72 20.35 -14.04 -11.77
CA ASP A 72 20.29 -15.21 -12.64
C ASP A 72 19.64 -14.82 -13.98
N PRO A 73 20.29 -15.07 -15.14
CA PRO A 73 19.76 -14.71 -16.44
C PRO A 73 18.37 -15.29 -16.72
N ARG A 74 18.03 -16.45 -16.15
CA ARG A 74 16.70 -17.09 -16.31
C ARG A 74 15.56 -16.24 -15.77
N THR A 75 15.85 -15.31 -14.86
CA THR A 75 14.83 -14.36 -14.37
C THR A 75 14.39 -13.36 -15.44
N ALA A 76 15.11 -13.22 -16.56
CA ALA A 76 14.65 -12.40 -17.69
C ALA A 76 13.55 -13.08 -18.52
N GLU A 77 13.32 -14.39 -18.34
CA GLU A 77 12.30 -15.12 -19.07
C GLU A 77 10.89 -14.78 -18.56
N LEU A 78 9.91 -14.88 -19.46
CA LEU A 78 8.51 -14.59 -19.13
C LEU A 78 7.90 -15.70 -18.28
N VAL A 79 6.99 -15.31 -17.38
CA VAL A 79 6.02 -16.19 -16.74
C VAL A 79 4.63 -15.94 -17.30
N GLU A 80 3.72 -16.91 -17.12
CA GLU A 80 2.31 -16.72 -17.48
C GLU A 80 1.67 -15.69 -16.53
N ASN A 81 0.48 -15.18 -16.87
CA ASN A 81 -0.30 -14.36 -15.95
C ASN A 81 -0.75 -15.23 -14.78
N VAL A 82 -0.25 -14.94 -13.59
CA VAL A 82 -0.45 -15.78 -12.41
C VAL A 82 -1.52 -15.20 -11.50
N LEU A 83 -1.54 -13.87 -11.40
CA LEU A 83 -2.36 -13.14 -10.44
C LEU A 83 -3.55 -12.52 -11.17
N PRO A 84 -4.72 -12.34 -10.51
CA PRO A 84 -5.90 -11.74 -11.13
C PRO A 84 -5.66 -10.33 -11.71
N ARG A 85 -4.60 -9.67 -11.24
CA ARG A 85 -4.16 -8.33 -11.66
C ARG A 85 -3.20 -8.33 -12.86
N ASP A 86 -2.72 -9.50 -13.29
CA ASP A 86 -1.76 -9.61 -14.39
C ASP A 86 -2.50 -9.50 -15.73
N VAL A 87 -2.22 -8.42 -16.46
CA VAL A 87 -2.85 -8.14 -17.76
C VAL A 87 -2.07 -8.79 -18.90
N GLU A 88 -0.74 -8.88 -18.78
CA GLU A 88 0.17 -9.43 -19.81
C GLU A 88 1.34 -10.22 -19.20
N PRO A 89 1.86 -11.24 -19.93
CA PRO A 89 3.04 -11.97 -19.50
C PRO A 89 4.22 -11.03 -19.27
N ARG A 90 4.88 -11.17 -18.12
CA ARG A 90 5.99 -10.30 -17.72
C ARG A 90 7.23 -11.10 -17.32
N PRO A 91 8.43 -10.50 -17.36
CA PRO A 91 9.65 -11.18 -16.94
C PRO A 91 9.54 -11.62 -15.48
N LEU A 92 9.96 -12.85 -15.15
CA LEU A 92 10.01 -13.36 -13.79
C LEU A 92 10.69 -12.37 -12.83
N ARG A 93 11.76 -11.71 -13.29
CA ARG A 93 12.48 -10.70 -12.50
C ARG A 93 11.57 -9.58 -12.00
N LEU A 94 10.59 -9.15 -12.81
CA LEU A 94 9.64 -8.13 -12.40
C LEU A 94 8.74 -8.64 -11.26
N ASP A 95 8.25 -9.89 -11.32
CA ASP A 95 7.51 -10.52 -10.22
C ASP A 95 8.35 -10.65 -8.95
N LEU A 96 9.61 -11.07 -9.08
CA LEU A 96 10.52 -11.23 -7.94
C LEU A 96 10.84 -9.90 -7.25
N VAL A 97 11.05 -8.85 -8.03
CA VAL A 97 11.30 -7.51 -7.49
C VAL A 97 10.02 -6.91 -6.90
N ASP A 98 8.87 -7.12 -7.51
CA ASP A 98 7.55 -6.73 -6.95
C ASP A 98 7.28 -7.40 -5.61
N PHE A 99 7.57 -8.71 -5.50
CA PHE A 99 7.51 -9.43 -4.22
C PHE A 99 8.43 -8.78 -3.17
N LEU A 100 9.68 -8.47 -3.51
CA LEU A 100 10.61 -7.83 -2.57
C LEU A 100 10.18 -6.41 -2.17
N ALA A 101 9.60 -5.65 -3.09
CA ALA A 101 9.04 -4.33 -2.80
C ALA A 101 7.92 -4.43 -1.77
N ARG A 102 6.99 -5.38 -1.96
CA ARG A 102 5.90 -5.64 -1.02
C ARG A 102 6.38 -6.15 0.33
N VAL A 103 7.40 -7.03 0.37
CA VAL A 103 8.03 -7.44 1.63
C VAL A 103 8.60 -6.21 2.37
N ALA A 104 9.29 -5.32 1.64
CA ALA A 104 9.90 -4.14 2.24
C ALA A 104 8.85 -3.13 2.74
N GLU A 105 7.77 -2.92 1.99
CA GLU A 105 6.63 -2.11 2.38
C GLU A 105 5.93 -2.67 3.61
N SER A 106 5.59 -3.96 3.60
CA SER A 106 4.97 -4.66 4.75
C SER A 106 5.85 -4.64 6.00
N CYS A 107 7.17 -4.48 5.84
CA CYS A 107 8.08 -4.32 6.96
C CYS A 107 8.00 -2.94 7.61
N ALA A 108 7.36 -1.93 7.01
CA ALA A 108 7.06 -0.62 7.58
C ALA A 108 8.25 0.04 8.32
N PHE A 109 9.44 0.04 7.69
CA PHE A 109 10.69 0.49 8.31
C PHE A 109 10.71 1.98 8.70
N ASP A 110 9.84 2.78 8.10
CA ASP A 110 9.68 4.22 8.29
C ASP A 110 8.78 4.56 9.49
N VAL A 111 8.01 3.61 10.02
CA VAL A 111 7.28 3.78 11.28
C VAL A 111 8.27 3.70 12.43
N VAL A 112 8.56 4.85 13.04
CA VAL A 112 9.47 5.03 14.19
C VAL A 112 8.84 4.44 15.46
N ASP A 113 8.75 3.11 15.52
CA ASP A 113 8.18 2.37 16.64
C ASP A 113 8.94 1.07 16.92
N GLU A 114 10.23 0.99 16.57
CA GLU A 114 11.07 -0.15 16.95
C GLU A 114 11.00 -0.46 18.48
N PRO A 115 10.95 0.53 19.39
CA PRO A 115 10.70 0.26 20.81
C PRO A 115 9.33 -0.36 21.11
N MET A 116 8.27 0.07 20.41
CA MET A 116 6.92 -0.51 20.56
C MET A 116 6.88 -1.92 20.01
N LEU A 117 7.47 -2.15 18.83
CA LEU A 117 7.57 -3.48 18.21
C LEU A 117 8.38 -4.44 19.09
N LEU A 118 9.48 -3.98 19.69
CA LEU A 118 10.25 -4.75 20.67
C LEU A 118 9.43 -5.06 21.93
N ALA A 119 8.62 -4.11 22.42
CA ALA A 119 7.74 -4.33 23.56
C ALA A 119 6.63 -5.34 23.24
N GLU A 120 6.06 -5.29 22.04
CA GLU A 120 5.08 -6.30 21.57
C GLU A 120 5.72 -7.67 21.43
N ALA A 121 6.94 -7.76 20.91
CA ALA A 121 7.68 -9.01 20.77
C ALA A 121 8.06 -9.66 22.13
N HIS A 122 8.11 -8.85 23.19
CA HIS A 122 8.44 -9.28 24.56
C HIS A 122 7.35 -8.82 25.54
N PRO A 123 6.13 -9.40 25.45
CA PRO A 123 5.01 -8.99 26.27
C PRO A 123 5.27 -9.24 27.75
N ALA A 124 4.77 -8.37 28.63
CA ALA A 124 5.01 -8.47 30.08
C ALA A 124 4.34 -9.71 30.72
N ARG A 125 3.31 -10.26 30.06
CA ARG A 125 2.52 -11.38 30.58
C ARG A 125 3.23 -12.73 30.48
N TYR A 126 4.16 -12.88 29.54
CA TYR A 126 4.77 -14.16 29.20
C TYR A 126 6.28 -14.06 29.19
N ASP A 127 6.95 -15.07 29.75
CA ASP A 127 8.38 -15.26 29.51
C ASP A 127 8.67 -16.01 28.20
N GLU A 128 9.94 -16.13 27.85
CA GLU A 128 10.35 -16.77 26.59
C GLU A 128 10.00 -18.27 26.53
N ALA A 129 10.03 -18.96 27.66
CA ALA A 129 9.71 -20.39 27.71
C ALA A 129 8.21 -20.62 27.56
N GLU A 130 7.38 -19.73 28.13
CA GLU A 130 5.93 -19.74 27.94
C GLU A 130 5.56 -19.46 26.48
N LEU A 131 6.15 -18.44 25.86
CA LEU A 131 5.89 -18.10 24.46
C LEU A 131 6.31 -19.23 23.51
N GLU A 132 7.47 -19.87 23.77
CA GLU A 132 7.92 -21.02 22.98
C GLU A 132 7.01 -22.23 23.16
N GLY A 133 6.54 -22.49 24.39
CA GLY A 133 5.56 -23.54 24.67
C GLY A 133 4.24 -23.32 23.92
N MET A 134 3.72 -22.09 23.95
CA MET A 134 2.51 -21.69 23.22
C MET A 134 2.70 -21.82 21.70
N ARG A 135 3.84 -21.38 21.17
CA ARG A 135 4.19 -21.54 19.74
C ARG A 135 4.22 -23.01 19.34
N ALA A 136 4.86 -23.86 20.14
CA ALA A 136 4.92 -25.30 19.89
C ALA A 136 3.52 -25.95 19.92
N GLU A 137 2.66 -25.54 20.85
CA GLU A 137 1.26 -26.00 20.93
C GLU A 137 0.46 -25.62 19.67
N VAL A 138 0.51 -24.34 19.27
CA VAL A 138 -0.16 -23.84 18.06
C VAL A 138 0.35 -24.56 16.81
N LYS A 139 1.66 -24.78 16.71
CA LYS A 139 2.29 -25.47 15.58
C LYS A 139 1.87 -26.93 15.49
N ALA A 140 1.82 -27.64 16.63
CA ALA A 140 1.34 -29.03 16.67
C ALA A 140 -0.12 -29.12 16.22
N TRP A 141 -0.98 -28.23 16.73
CA TRP A 141 -2.39 -28.16 16.34
C TRP A 141 -2.58 -27.88 14.84
N ARG A 142 -1.82 -26.94 14.27
CA ARG A 142 -1.87 -26.67 12.81
C ARG A 142 -1.45 -27.88 11.98
N ARG A 143 -0.43 -28.62 12.40
CA ARG A 143 0.00 -29.85 11.72
C ARG A 143 -1.11 -30.90 11.66
N ASP A 144 -1.83 -31.08 12.76
CA ASP A 144 -2.93 -32.04 12.84
C ASP A 144 -4.12 -31.64 11.94
N MET A 145 -4.37 -30.34 11.73
CA MET A 145 -5.41 -29.86 10.80
C MET A 145 -5.07 -30.10 9.32
N THR A 146 -3.79 -30.14 8.96
CA THR A 146 -3.34 -30.34 7.56
C THR A 146 -3.29 -31.82 7.12
N GLY A 147 -3.60 -32.76 8.02
CA GLY A 147 -3.69 -34.19 7.71
C GLY A 147 -5.00 -34.59 7.04
N ASP A 148 -4.98 -35.68 6.26
CA ASP A 148 -6.10 -36.22 5.46
C ASP A 148 -7.29 -36.74 6.29
N ASP A 149 -7.18 -36.71 7.63
CA ASP A 149 -8.22 -37.16 8.58
C ASP A 149 -8.88 -35.96 9.28
N THR A 150 -9.65 -35.19 8.52
CA THR A 150 -10.40 -34.01 9.00
C THR A 150 -11.53 -34.35 9.97
N THR A 151 -11.68 -35.62 10.38
CA THR A 151 -12.82 -36.10 11.18
C THR A 151 -12.55 -36.22 12.69
N GLN A 152 -11.30 -36.05 13.16
CA GLN A 152 -10.95 -36.27 14.58
C GLN A 152 -10.31 -35.09 15.34
N SER A 153 -9.99 -33.95 14.70
CA SER A 153 -9.16 -32.89 15.33
C SER A 153 -9.85 -31.52 15.55
N SER A 154 -11.19 -31.42 15.41
CA SER A 154 -11.88 -30.13 15.54
C SER A 154 -12.21 -29.68 16.97
N ASP A 155 -12.02 -30.52 17.99
CA ASP A 155 -12.76 -30.31 19.25
C ASP A 155 -12.05 -29.43 20.29
N ARG A 156 -10.79 -29.04 20.09
CA ARG A 156 -10.13 -28.11 21.04
C ARG A 156 -9.10 -27.20 20.39
N LEU A 157 -9.53 -25.98 20.07
CA LEU A 157 -8.66 -24.88 19.69
C LEU A 157 -7.71 -24.56 20.87
N PRO A 158 -6.38 -24.52 20.67
CA PRO A 158 -5.44 -24.09 21.71
C PRO A 158 -5.78 -22.70 22.20
N ALA A 159 -5.69 -22.46 23.52
CA ALA A 159 -5.97 -21.15 24.09
C ALA A 159 -5.07 -20.04 23.49
N ALA A 160 -3.83 -20.40 23.14
CA ALA A 160 -2.87 -19.52 22.49
C ALA A 160 -3.37 -18.98 21.13
N VAL A 161 -4.20 -19.71 20.38
CA VAL A 161 -4.75 -19.22 19.10
C VAL A 161 -5.73 -18.07 19.30
N LEU A 162 -6.41 -18.02 20.45
CA LEU A 162 -7.35 -16.98 20.82
C LEU A 162 -6.71 -15.85 21.64
N ASP A 163 -5.41 -15.93 21.92
CA ASP A 163 -4.72 -14.95 22.77
C ASP A 163 -4.12 -13.84 21.91
N ASP A 164 -4.77 -12.67 21.90
CA ASP A 164 -4.36 -11.53 21.08
C ASP A 164 -2.95 -11.01 21.43
N GLU A 165 -2.53 -11.11 22.69
CA GLU A 165 -1.20 -10.67 23.12
C GLU A 165 -0.11 -11.60 22.59
N PHE A 166 -0.34 -12.91 22.66
CA PHE A 166 0.52 -13.90 21.99
C PHE A 166 0.56 -13.68 20.47
N ALA A 167 -0.58 -13.47 19.82
CA ALA A 167 -0.63 -13.24 18.38
C ALA A 167 0.16 -11.99 17.95
N ARG A 168 0.00 -10.87 18.67
CA ARG A 168 0.81 -9.67 18.45
C ARG A 168 2.29 -9.92 18.68
N ALA A 169 2.66 -10.66 19.74
CA ALA A 169 4.05 -10.99 20.02
C ALA A 169 4.69 -11.82 18.91
N MET A 170 3.99 -12.80 18.35
CA MET A 170 4.51 -13.61 17.25
C MET A 170 4.66 -12.77 15.96
N SER A 171 3.66 -11.94 15.64
CA SER A 171 3.73 -11.01 14.51
C SER A 171 4.91 -10.04 14.63
N ALA A 172 5.10 -9.45 15.81
CA ALA A 172 6.21 -8.52 16.07
C ALA A 172 7.59 -9.19 15.94
N ARG A 173 7.72 -10.44 16.40
CA ARG A 173 8.94 -11.24 16.25
C ARG A 173 9.24 -11.56 14.79
N ASP A 174 8.23 -11.99 14.04
CA ASP A 174 8.37 -12.30 12.61
C ASP A 174 8.76 -11.04 11.82
N MET A 175 8.17 -9.89 12.17
CA MET A 175 8.53 -8.58 11.64
C MET A 175 10.00 -8.23 11.91
N LEU A 176 10.45 -8.31 13.17
CA LEU A 176 11.84 -8.03 13.56
C LEU A 176 12.83 -8.96 12.85
N ALA A 177 12.51 -10.25 12.76
CA ALA A 177 13.31 -11.23 12.05
C ALA A 177 13.41 -10.93 10.55
N CYS A 178 12.30 -10.49 9.92
CA CYS A 178 12.30 -10.07 8.52
C CYS A 178 13.15 -8.80 8.32
N ARG A 179 12.98 -7.79 9.19
CA ARG A 179 13.75 -6.53 9.16
C ARG A 179 15.25 -6.75 9.27
N ALA A 180 15.69 -7.76 10.01
CA ALA A 180 17.11 -8.11 10.15
C ALA A 180 17.80 -8.44 8.81
N PHE A 181 17.04 -8.84 7.79
CA PHE A 181 17.57 -9.14 6.46
C PHE A 181 17.64 -7.94 5.52
N ALA A 182 17.18 -6.75 5.93
CA ALA A 182 17.12 -5.57 5.08
C ALA A 182 18.43 -5.26 4.31
N PRO A 183 19.63 -5.32 4.93
CA PRO A 183 20.88 -5.07 4.21
C PRO A 183 21.16 -6.08 3.08
N GLU A 184 20.77 -7.33 3.28
CA GLU A 184 20.99 -8.41 2.31
C GLU A 184 20.00 -8.31 1.15
N LEU A 185 18.76 -7.91 1.44
CA LEU A 185 17.75 -7.61 0.43
C LEU A 185 18.18 -6.44 -0.46
N LEU A 186 18.64 -5.32 0.14
CA LEU A 186 19.14 -4.17 -0.62
C LEU A 186 20.33 -4.57 -1.50
N ASN A 187 21.28 -5.33 -0.96
CA ASN A 187 22.42 -5.82 -1.75
C ASN A 187 21.99 -6.69 -2.94
N GLY A 188 20.97 -7.53 -2.78
CA GLY A 188 20.37 -8.28 -3.90
C GLY A 188 19.77 -7.37 -4.96
N LEU A 189 18.99 -6.36 -4.55
CA LEU A 189 18.32 -5.40 -5.43
C LEU A 189 19.28 -4.54 -6.25
N THR A 190 20.47 -4.22 -5.73
CA THR A 190 21.49 -3.45 -6.49
C THR A 190 21.83 -4.09 -7.85
N ALA A 191 21.62 -5.41 -7.99
CA ALA A 191 21.84 -6.13 -9.24
C ALA A 191 20.96 -5.66 -10.41
N VAL A 192 19.82 -5.06 -10.12
CA VAL A 192 18.77 -4.75 -11.10
C VAL A 192 18.44 -3.26 -11.16
N PHE A 193 19.24 -2.41 -10.50
CA PHE A 193 19.09 -0.95 -10.59
C PHE A 193 19.41 -0.40 -11.99
N ASP A 194 20.18 -1.15 -12.79
CA ASP A 194 20.52 -0.81 -14.17
C ASP A 194 19.83 -1.77 -15.18
N ASP A 195 18.75 -2.46 -14.77
CA ASP A 195 18.00 -3.34 -15.68
C ASP A 195 17.44 -2.52 -16.87
N PRO A 196 17.49 -3.06 -18.10
CA PRO A 196 16.95 -2.39 -19.28
C PRO A 196 15.43 -2.19 -19.22
N ASP A 197 14.68 -3.02 -18.48
CA ASP A 197 13.25 -2.80 -18.25
C ASP A 197 13.06 -1.75 -17.15
N GLY A 198 12.51 -0.59 -17.54
CA GLY A 198 12.23 0.53 -16.62
C GLY A 198 11.31 0.15 -15.46
N ARG A 199 10.40 -0.82 -15.65
CA ARG A 199 9.51 -1.30 -14.59
C ARG A 199 10.26 -2.10 -13.53
N VAL A 200 11.22 -2.94 -13.95
CA VAL A 200 12.08 -3.70 -13.02
C VAL A 200 12.91 -2.73 -12.19
N LYS A 201 13.53 -1.75 -12.84
CA LYS A 201 14.32 -0.71 -12.18
C LYS A 201 13.51 0.06 -11.15
N THR A 202 12.34 0.56 -11.53
CA THR A 202 11.51 1.37 -10.63
C THR A 202 10.96 0.56 -9.46
N LYS A 203 10.54 -0.69 -9.68
CA LYS A 203 10.12 -1.58 -8.58
C LYS A 203 11.29 -1.94 -7.66
N ALA A 204 12.51 -2.05 -8.17
CA ALA A 204 13.69 -2.28 -7.35
C ALA A 204 14.03 -1.06 -6.50
N LEU A 205 13.87 0.14 -7.06
CA LEU A 205 14.03 1.39 -6.33
C LEU A 205 12.93 1.58 -5.29
N GLU A 206 11.68 1.17 -5.57
CA GLU A 206 10.59 1.16 -4.59
C GLU A 206 10.94 0.31 -3.36
N ALA A 207 11.40 -0.93 -3.57
CA ALA A 207 11.90 -1.76 -2.49
C ALA A 207 13.04 -1.07 -1.71
N ALA A 208 13.99 -0.45 -2.42
CA ALA A 208 15.10 0.26 -1.81
C ALA A 208 14.65 1.48 -0.97
N VAL A 209 13.62 2.21 -1.41
CA VAL A 209 13.02 3.33 -0.66
C VAL A 209 12.52 2.84 0.69
N HIS A 210 11.69 1.79 0.72
CA HIS A 210 11.19 1.22 1.98
C HIS A 210 12.32 0.70 2.86
N LEU A 211 13.28 -0.05 2.30
CA LEU A 211 14.44 -0.56 3.05
C LEU A 211 15.30 0.57 3.64
N SER A 212 15.36 1.74 3.01
CA SER A 212 16.11 2.91 3.50
C SER A 212 15.54 3.56 4.76
N GLY A 213 14.36 3.12 5.22
CA GLY A 213 13.85 3.42 6.56
C GLY A 213 14.65 2.72 7.67
N HIS A 214 15.31 1.59 7.34
CA HIS A 214 16.12 0.85 8.30
C HIS A 214 17.35 1.65 8.72
N GLN A 215 17.64 1.71 10.04
CA GLN A 215 18.73 2.50 10.62
C GLN A 215 20.10 2.30 9.94
N ASN A 216 20.43 1.07 9.57
CA ASN A 216 21.71 0.76 8.91
C ASN A 216 21.77 1.12 7.42
N LEU A 217 20.64 1.50 6.81
CA LEU A 217 20.50 1.76 5.37
C LEU A 217 20.12 3.20 5.05
N VAL A 218 19.95 4.06 6.06
CA VAL A 218 19.67 5.50 5.87
C VAL A 218 20.73 6.17 4.99
N MET A 219 21.99 5.73 5.09
CA MET A 219 23.10 6.25 4.29
C MET A 219 22.96 5.96 2.78
N ASN A 220 22.08 5.06 2.37
CA ASN A 220 21.82 4.75 0.96
C ASN A 220 20.82 5.72 0.31
N ARG A 221 20.07 6.51 1.09
CA ARG A 221 19.03 7.41 0.56
C ARG A 221 19.51 8.34 -0.56
N PRO A 222 20.68 9.02 -0.49
CA PRO A 222 21.13 9.91 -1.56
C PRO A 222 21.34 9.21 -2.90
N GLU A 223 21.86 7.98 -2.89
CA GLU A 223 22.05 7.19 -4.11
C GLU A 223 20.70 6.73 -4.71
N ILE A 224 19.76 6.33 -3.85
CA ILE A 224 18.41 5.93 -4.29
C ILE A 224 17.69 7.14 -4.90
N GLU A 225 17.76 8.31 -4.25
CA GLU A 225 17.20 9.56 -4.77
C GLU A 225 17.81 9.96 -6.12
N HIS A 226 19.14 9.84 -6.26
CA HIS A 226 19.83 10.12 -7.52
C HIS A 226 19.29 9.23 -8.65
N ARG A 227 19.21 7.91 -8.43
CA ARG A 227 18.70 6.96 -9.42
C ARG A 227 17.23 7.17 -9.77
N LEU A 228 16.40 7.52 -8.79
CA LEU A 228 14.99 7.88 -9.03
C LEU A 228 14.88 9.14 -9.89
N THR A 229 15.71 10.15 -9.61
CA THR A 229 15.77 11.38 -10.40
C THR A 229 16.19 11.09 -11.85
N GLU A 230 17.21 10.24 -12.04
CA GLU A 230 17.61 9.80 -13.38
C GLU A 230 16.51 9.03 -14.10
N ALA A 231 15.82 8.11 -13.42
CA ALA A 231 14.70 7.36 -13.99
C ALA A 231 13.54 8.30 -14.40
N ALA A 232 13.25 9.30 -13.58
CA ALA A 232 12.21 10.28 -13.83
C ALA A 232 12.52 11.18 -15.06
N VAL A 233 13.79 11.45 -15.37
CA VAL A 233 14.17 12.30 -16.51
C VAL A 233 14.41 11.49 -17.79
N SER A 234 15.00 10.31 -17.68
CA SER A 234 15.49 9.54 -18.84
C SER A 234 14.43 8.61 -19.45
N CYS A 235 13.40 8.23 -18.71
CA CYS A 235 12.42 7.25 -19.18
C CYS A 235 11.29 7.90 -20.00
N SER A 236 11.05 7.37 -21.21
CA SER A 236 9.94 7.82 -22.06
C SER A 236 8.56 7.38 -21.56
N GLU A 237 8.49 6.33 -20.73
CA GLU A 237 7.23 5.79 -20.23
C GLU A 237 6.67 6.64 -19.07
N PRO A 238 5.46 7.22 -19.21
CA PRO A 238 4.87 8.05 -18.17
C PRO A 238 4.66 7.33 -16.83
N GLY A 239 4.30 6.04 -16.85
CA GLY A 239 4.09 5.25 -15.62
C GLY A 239 5.37 5.12 -14.78
N VAL A 240 6.52 4.92 -15.44
CA VAL A 240 7.83 4.88 -14.78
C VAL A 240 8.16 6.23 -14.15
N ARG A 241 7.94 7.34 -14.87
CA ARG A 241 8.18 8.69 -14.35
C ARG A 241 7.25 9.04 -13.18
N ALA A 242 5.97 8.67 -13.26
CA ALA A 242 5.00 8.88 -12.20
C ALA A 242 5.35 8.09 -10.93
N ALA A 243 5.73 6.83 -11.08
CA ALA A 243 6.19 6.01 -9.96
C ALA A 243 7.48 6.59 -9.33
N ALA A 244 8.43 7.05 -10.14
CA ALA A 244 9.63 7.72 -9.64
C ALA A 244 9.27 9.02 -8.87
N ALA A 245 8.32 9.82 -9.37
CA ALA A 245 7.84 11.02 -8.69
C ALA A 245 7.29 10.72 -7.30
N ARG A 246 6.46 9.67 -7.18
CA ARG A 246 5.90 9.23 -5.89
C ARG A 246 6.99 8.76 -4.93
N LEU A 247 7.93 7.95 -5.41
CA LEU A 247 9.04 7.44 -4.60
C LEU A 247 9.97 8.55 -4.10
N LEU A 248 10.23 9.57 -4.93
CA LEU A 248 10.94 10.78 -4.51
C LEU A 248 10.18 11.48 -3.37
N GLY A 249 8.86 11.63 -3.49
CA GLY A 249 8.02 12.18 -2.43
C GLY A 249 8.08 11.37 -1.12
N ILE A 250 8.01 10.04 -1.21
CA ILE A 250 8.11 9.12 -0.05
C ILE A 250 9.48 9.23 0.63
N LEU A 251 10.56 9.41 -0.13
CA LEU A 251 11.90 9.68 0.42
C LEU A 251 12.03 11.07 1.08
N GLY A 252 11.07 11.96 0.86
CA GLY A 252 11.12 13.35 1.30
C GLY A 252 11.87 14.29 0.34
N ALA A 253 12.18 13.85 -0.87
CA ALA A 253 12.78 14.68 -1.91
C ALA A 253 11.75 15.63 -2.54
N HIS A 254 12.22 16.58 -3.36
CA HIS A 254 11.41 17.65 -3.95
C HIS A 254 11.33 17.52 -5.49
N PRO A 255 10.34 16.80 -6.04
CA PRO A 255 10.26 16.47 -7.47
C PRO A 255 9.69 17.60 -8.36
N GLU A 256 10.06 18.85 -8.10
CA GLU A 256 9.51 20.06 -8.77
C GLU A 256 9.61 20.02 -10.29
N ALA A 257 10.72 19.50 -10.84
CA ALA A 257 10.91 19.40 -12.28
C ALA A 257 9.79 18.61 -13.00
N LEU A 258 9.14 17.68 -12.28
CA LEU A 258 8.07 16.84 -12.82
C LEU A 258 6.69 17.51 -12.78
N LEU A 259 6.54 18.66 -12.08
CA LEU A 259 5.33 19.49 -12.17
C LEU A 259 5.11 20.08 -13.57
N HIS A 260 6.13 20.01 -14.44
CA HIS A 260 6.06 20.46 -15.82
C HIS A 260 6.12 19.31 -16.83
N ASP A 261 5.94 18.06 -16.39
CA ASP A 261 5.90 16.90 -17.31
C ASP A 261 4.76 17.04 -18.31
N ALA A 262 4.97 16.54 -19.53
CA ALA A 262 3.95 16.54 -20.58
C ALA A 262 2.69 15.75 -20.16
N HIS A 263 2.87 14.66 -19.42
CA HIS A 263 1.77 13.79 -19.00
C HIS A 263 1.09 14.32 -17.72
N PRO A 264 -0.24 14.52 -17.71
CA PRO A 264 -0.96 15.06 -16.55
C PRO A 264 -0.81 14.18 -15.30
N GLY A 265 -0.84 12.86 -15.46
CA GLY A 265 -0.64 11.93 -14.34
C GLY A 265 0.75 12.01 -13.70
N VAL A 266 1.80 12.36 -14.45
CA VAL A 266 3.14 12.52 -13.87
C VAL A 266 3.18 13.79 -13.02
N ARG A 267 2.60 14.90 -13.51
CA ARG A 267 2.46 16.14 -12.74
C ARG A 267 1.67 15.92 -11.45
N ALA A 268 0.55 15.22 -11.53
CA ALA A 268 -0.29 14.89 -10.38
C ALA A 268 0.48 14.04 -9.35
N CYS A 269 1.23 13.03 -9.80
CA CYS A 269 2.05 12.20 -8.90
C CYS A 269 3.20 12.97 -8.24
N ALA A 270 3.83 13.91 -8.96
CA ALA A 270 4.84 14.79 -8.40
C ALA A 270 4.24 15.73 -7.35
N ALA A 271 3.07 16.29 -7.63
CA ALA A 271 2.35 17.20 -6.73
C ALA A 271 1.93 16.57 -5.40
N LEU A 272 1.81 15.23 -5.34
CA LEU A 272 1.53 14.49 -4.11
C LEU A 272 2.72 14.43 -3.14
N ALA A 273 3.92 14.88 -3.54
CA ALA A 273 5.07 14.89 -2.64
C ALA A 273 4.83 15.84 -1.46
N PRO A 274 5.03 15.40 -0.20
CA PRO A 274 4.82 16.25 0.98
C PRO A 274 5.67 17.54 0.98
N SER A 275 6.84 17.50 0.35
CA SER A 275 7.75 18.63 0.19
C SER A 275 7.19 19.75 -0.70
N LEU A 276 6.18 19.45 -1.52
CA LEU A 276 5.46 20.38 -2.40
C LEU A 276 4.09 20.81 -1.83
N ALA A 277 3.79 20.46 -0.58
CA ALA A 277 2.55 20.88 0.06
C ALA A 277 2.42 22.42 0.09
N GLY A 278 1.32 22.93 -0.45
CA GLY A 278 1.05 24.37 -0.57
C GLY A 278 1.71 25.05 -1.78
N ASP A 279 2.44 24.33 -2.62
CA ASP A 279 2.94 24.88 -3.88
C ASP A 279 1.76 25.15 -4.86
N PRO A 280 1.64 26.34 -5.46
CA PRO A 280 0.53 26.67 -6.34
C PRO A 280 0.45 25.80 -7.61
N PHE A 281 1.59 25.37 -8.17
CA PHE A 281 1.60 24.51 -9.35
C PHE A 281 1.24 23.08 -8.99
N ALA A 282 1.70 22.59 -7.83
CA ALA A 282 1.30 21.29 -7.29
C ALA A 282 -0.21 21.24 -7.03
N ASN A 283 -0.74 22.22 -6.29
CA ASN A 283 -2.17 22.36 -6.03
C ASN A 283 -2.97 22.41 -7.35
N ARG A 284 -2.49 23.16 -8.34
CA ARG A 284 -3.15 23.22 -9.65
C ARG A 284 -3.16 21.87 -10.35
N ALA A 285 -2.04 21.14 -10.35
CA ALA A 285 -1.96 19.82 -10.97
C ALA A 285 -2.91 18.81 -10.31
N ILE A 286 -3.05 18.86 -8.98
CA ILE A 286 -3.99 18.03 -8.22
C ILE A 286 -5.44 18.39 -8.60
N LEU A 287 -5.79 19.68 -8.59
CA LEU A 287 -7.15 20.11 -8.93
C LEU A 287 -7.51 19.79 -10.37
N ASP A 288 -6.61 20.01 -11.32
CA ASP A 288 -6.82 19.67 -12.73
C ASP A 288 -7.04 18.16 -12.91
N ALA A 289 -6.33 17.31 -12.16
CA ALA A 289 -6.55 15.86 -12.16
C ALA A 289 -7.96 15.48 -11.67
N LEU A 290 -8.43 16.14 -10.61
CA LEU A 290 -9.73 15.89 -9.99
C LEU A 290 -10.91 16.43 -10.79
N LEU A 291 -10.69 17.24 -11.83
CA LEU A 291 -11.76 17.59 -12.78
C LEU A 291 -12.19 16.38 -13.63
N THR A 292 -11.33 15.40 -13.80
CA THR A 292 -11.57 14.16 -14.57
C THR A 292 -11.14 12.94 -13.75
N PRO A 293 -11.76 12.68 -12.58
CA PRO A 293 -11.25 11.70 -11.61
C PRO A 293 -11.24 10.27 -12.15
N HIS A 294 -12.21 9.90 -12.99
CA HIS A 294 -12.21 8.61 -13.66
C HIS A 294 -11.02 8.45 -14.62
N GLU A 295 -10.64 9.49 -15.36
CA GLU A 295 -9.45 9.42 -16.22
C GLU A 295 -8.18 9.35 -15.38
N ALA A 296 -8.12 10.09 -14.27
CA ALA A 296 -6.98 10.08 -13.36
C ALA A 296 -6.68 8.67 -12.84
N ASP A 297 -7.71 7.91 -12.45
CA ASP A 297 -7.58 6.53 -11.97
C ASP A 297 -7.09 5.54 -13.03
N HIS A 298 -7.13 5.90 -14.31
CA HIS A 298 -6.76 5.03 -15.44
C HIS A 298 -5.58 5.57 -16.24
N TRP A 299 -4.85 6.57 -15.75
CA TRP A 299 -3.66 7.09 -16.41
C TRP A 299 -2.52 6.08 -16.53
N PHE A 300 -2.45 5.13 -15.59
CA PHE A 300 -1.37 4.15 -15.52
C PHE A 300 -1.93 2.76 -15.29
N GLU A 301 -1.21 1.76 -15.78
CA GLU A 301 -1.52 0.36 -15.51
C GLU A 301 -1.02 -0.02 -14.11
N GLY A 302 -1.89 -0.63 -13.32
CA GLY A 302 -1.56 -1.09 -11.96
C GLY A 302 -1.52 0.01 -10.91
N HIS A 303 -1.07 -0.35 -9.71
CA HIS A 303 -0.94 0.58 -8.58
C HIS A 303 0.42 1.28 -8.59
N LEU A 304 0.42 2.58 -8.34
CA LEU A 304 1.64 3.34 -8.15
C LEU A 304 2.20 3.19 -6.72
N PRO A 305 3.50 3.47 -6.49
CA PRO A 305 4.12 3.30 -5.17
C PRO A 305 3.46 4.17 -4.09
N GLY A 306 3.05 3.55 -2.97
CA GLY A 306 2.36 4.22 -1.86
C GLY A 306 0.94 4.69 -2.18
N GLN A 307 0.35 4.25 -3.30
CA GLN A 307 -1.05 4.52 -3.64
C GLN A 307 -1.96 3.64 -2.79
N ASP A 308 -2.91 4.26 -2.09
CA ASP A 308 -3.92 3.55 -1.31
C ASP A 308 -5.27 3.59 -2.03
N GLY A 309 -5.68 2.44 -2.59
CA GLY A 309 -6.87 2.32 -3.42
C GLY A 309 -6.73 3.04 -4.76
N TRP A 310 -7.70 3.87 -5.12
CA TRP A 310 -7.70 4.63 -6.37
C TRP A 310 -6.79 5.86 -6.28
N LEU A 311 -6.13 6.25 -7.37
CA LEU A 311 -5.25 7.44 -7.39
C LEU A 311 -6.00 8.70 -6.96
N ARG A 312 -7.28 8.82 -7.32
CA ARG A 312 -8.11 9.94 -6.88
C ARG A 312 -8.19 10.08 -5.36
N PHE A 313 -8.08 9.01 -4.57
CA PHE A 313 -8.14 9.09 -3.10
C PHE A 313 -6.95 9.88 -2.55
N ASP A 314 -5.75 9.64 -3.06
CA ASP A 314 -4.57 10.42 -2.70
C ASP A 314 -4.71 11.89 -3.12
N LEU A 315 -5.22 12.12 -4.34
CA LEU A 315 -5.44 13.47 -4.87
C LEU A 315 -6.46 14.25 -4.05
N ILE A 316 -7.56 13.61 -3.64
CA ILE A 316 -8.61 14.22 -2.80
C ILE A 316 -8.03 14.62 -1.44
N ARG A 317 -7.28 13.72 -0.79
CA ARG A 317 -6.64 14.01 0.50
C ARG A 317 -5.65 15.18 0.38
N ALA A 318 -4.83 15.19 -0.67
CA ALA A 318 -3.89 16.27 -0.91
C ALA A 318 -4.59 17.61 -1.20
N ALA A 319 -5.65 17.62 -2.02
CA ALA A 319 -6.43 18.81 -2.32
C ALA A 319 -7.08 19.40 -1.05
N ALA A 320 -7.74 18.55 -0.25
CA ALA A 320 -8.43 18.97 0.96
C ALA A 320 -7.49 19.50 2.05
N LEU A 321 -6.22 19.10 2.05
CA LEU A 321 -5.20 19.60 2.97
C LEU A 321 -4.44 20.82 2.43
N GLY A 322 -4.27 20.92 1.11
CA GLY A 322 -3.40 21.91 0.47
C GLY A 322 -4.10 23.18 -0.02
N VAL A 323 -5.44 23.19 -0.10
CA VAL A 323 -6.22 24.32 -0.62
C VAL A 323 -7.16 24.85 0.46
N ASP A 324 -6.94 26.10 0.87
CA ASP A 324 -7.66 26.72 1.99
C ASP A 324 -9.08 27.17 1.64
N ASP A 325 -9.30 27.66 0.41
CA ASP A 325 -10.62 28.17 -0.02
C ASP A 325 -11.44 27.06 -0.70
N PHE A 326 -12.62 26.79 -0.13
CA PHE A 326 -13.52 25.79 -0.69
C PHE A 326 -14.10 26.19 -2.05
N GLU A 327 -14.15 27.49 -2.39
CA GLU A 327 -14.54 27.93 -3.74
C GLU A 327 -13.58 27.38 -4.81
N ASP A 328 -12.28 27.29 -4.50
CA ASP A 328 -11.27 26.73 -5.41
C ASP A 328 -11.36 25.18 -5.49
N LEU A 329 -11.84 24.53 -4.42
CA LEU A 329 -12.07 23.08 -4.37
C LEU A 329 -13.36 22.65 -5.07
N LEU A 330 -14.36 23.54 -5.15
CA LEU A 330 -15.72 23.19 -5.57
C LEU A 330 -15.79 22.43 -6.90
N PRO A 331 -15.10 22.85 -7.99
CA PRO A 331 -15.19 22.13 -9.27
C PRO A 331 -14.71 20.68 -9.16
N ALA A 332 -13.60 20.45 -8.45
CA ALA A 332 -13.05 19.12 -8.20
C ALA A 332 -13.99 18.29 -7.31
N ALA A 333 -14.52 18.88 -6.24
CA ALA A 333 -15.44 18.22 -5.33
C ALA A 333 -16.72 17.76 -6.05
N LEU A 334 -17.27 18.56 -6.95
CA LEU A 334 -18.44 18.19 -7.76
C LEU A 334 -18.13 17.08 -8.77
N ALA A 335 -16.96 17.13 -9.42
CA ALA A 335 -16.54 16.08 -10.35
C ALA A 335 -16.34 14.73 -9.65
N VAL A 336 -15.72 14.72 -8.46
CA VAL A 336 -15.57 13.53 -7.62
C VAL A 336 -16.93 13.03 -7.13
N LEU A 337 -17.80 13.92 -6.65
CA LEU A 337 -19.14 13.56 -6.21
C LEU A 337 -19.92 12.84 -7.31
N ALA A 338 -19.78 13.26 -8.58
CA ALA A 338 -20.42 12.60 -9.71
C ALA A 338 -19.98 11.13 -9.90
N LEU A 339 -18.74 10.80 -9.53
CA LEU A 339 -18.17 9.44 -9.60
C LEU A 339 -18.42 8.62 -8.33
N ALA A 340 -18.66 9.28 -7.19
CA ALA A 340 -18.78 8.63 -5.89
C ALA A 340 -19.88 7.55 -5.84
N SER A 341 -19.59 6.48 -5.10
CA SER A 341 -20.48 5.34 -4.88
C SER A 341 -20.59 5.02 -3.40
N VAL A 342 -21.62 4.27 -2.98
CA VAL A 342 -21.79 3.83 -1.58
C VAL A 342 -20.59 3.04 -1.03
N HIS A 343 -19.74 2.50 -1.89
CA HIS A 343 -18.54 1.73 -1.53
C HIS A 343 -17.28 2.60 -1.38
N THR A 344 -17.32 3.85 -1.84
CA THR A 344 -16.17 4.75 -1.87
C THR A 344 -16.41 6.07 -1.15
N LEU A 345 -17.58 6.21 -0.50
CA LEU A 345 -18.03 7.43 0.16
C LEU A 345 -16.98 8.03 1.10
N ASP A 346 -16.34 7.19 1.91
CA ASP A 346 -15.42 7.65 2.96
C ASP A 346 -14.20 8.36 2.36
N GLU A 347 -13.66 7.83 1.26
CA GLU A 347 -12.52 8.43 0.56
C GLU A 347 -12.95 9.56 -0.38
N ASP A 348 -14.07 9.40 -1.08
CA ASP A 348 -14.52 10.36 -2.09
C ASP A 348 -15.10 11.65 -1.49
N LEU A 349 -15.82 11.56 -0.36
CA LEU A 349 -16.62 12.67 0.17
C LEU A 349 -16.11 13.24 1.49
N CYS A 350 -15.62 12.42 2.41
CA CYS A 350 -15.26 12.88 3.76
C CYS A 350 -14.27 14.05 3.75
N PRO A 351 -13.19 14.04 2.92
CA PRO A 351 -12.24 15.15 2.89
C PRO A 351 -12.89 16.46 2.40
N PHE A 352 -13.71 16.42 1.34
CA PHE A 352 -14.38 17.62 0.83
C PHE A 352 -15.49 18.13 1.74
N VAL A 353 -16.25 17.25 2.41
CA VAL A 353 -17.23 17.68 3.42
C VAL A 353 -16.53 18.37 4.59
N THR A 354 -15.38 17.84 5.02
CA THR A 354 -14.58 18.45 6.10
C THR A 354 -14.00 19.80 5.67
N ALA A 355 -13.50 19.90 4.43
CA ALA A 355 -12.99 21.15 3.87
C ALA A 355 -14.08 22.21 3.64
N ALA A 356 -15.28 21.78 3.22
CA ALA A 356 -16.43 22.67 3.04
C ALA A 356 -16.93 23.23 4.38
N PHE A 357 -16.89 22.44 5.45
CA PHE A 357 -17.44 22.80 6.77
C PHE A 357 -16.39 22.66 7.88
N PRO A 358 -15.32 23.48 7.88
CA PRO A 358 -14.22 23.36 8.84
C PRO A 358 -14.63 23.85 10.25
N ARG A 359 -15.76 24.54 10.37
CA ARG A 359 -16.36 24.97 11.64
C ARG A 359 -17.77 24.41 11.74
N LEU A 360 -18.19 24.14 12.97
CA LEU A 360 -19.57 23.70 13.26
C LEU A 360 -20.57 24.73 12.75
N HIS A 361 -21.41 24.31 11.82
CA HIS A 361 -22.57 25.07 11.36
C HIS A 361 -23.57 25.24 12.50
N ARG A 362 -24.11 26.44 12.68
CA ARG A 362 -25.09 26.77 13.70
C ARG A 362 -26.41 27.19 13.06
N ALA A 363 -27.50 26.98 13.79
CA ALA A 363 -28.82 27.41 13.36
C ALA A 363 -28.84 28.93 13.11
N GLY A 364 -29.13 29.34 11.88
CA GLY A 364 -29.16 30.74 11.44
C GLY A 364 -27.93 31.19 10.63
N ASP A 365 -26.90 30.35 10.52
CA ASP A 365 -25.78 30.62 9.60
C ASP A 365 -26.25 30.50 8.14
N VAL A 366 -25.84 31.45 7.30
CA VAL A 366 -26.08 31.39 5.85
C VAL A 366 -24.93 30.64 5.18
N LEU A 367 -25.24 29.71 4.28
CA LEU A 367 -24.23 28.98 3.54
C LEU A 367 -23.59 29.87 2.45
N PRO A 368 -22.24 30.00 2.43
CA PRO A 368 -21.52 30.53 1.28
C PRO A 368 -21.91 29.81 -0.03
N PRO A 369 -21.82 30.49 -1.19
CA PRO A 369 -22.22 29.94 -2.48
C PRO A 369 -21.64 28.56 -2.80
N ALA A 370 -20.33 28.32 -2.62
CA ALA A 370 -19.75 26.99 -2.85
C ALA A 370 -20.27 25.92 -1.90
N GLN A 371 -20.37 26.23 -0.61
CA GLN A 371 -20.89 25.27 0.38
C GLN A 371 -22.34 24.88 0.05
N ARG A 372 -23.15 25.86 -0.36
CA ARG A 372 -24.53 25.65 -0.81
C ARG A 372 -24.57 24.79 -2.08
N ALA A 373 -23.75 25.09 -3.08
CA ALA A 373 -23.70 24.36 -4.33
C ALA A 373 -23.29 22.89 -4.10
N TYR A 374 -22.26 22.64 -3.30
CA TYR A 374 -21.80 21.30 -2.99
C TYR A 374 -22.83 20.51 -2.18
N LEU A 375 -23.41 21.12 -1.14
CA LEU A 375 -24.45 20.47 -0.35
C LEU A 375 -25.69 20.15 -1.20
N SER A 376 -26.12 21.07 -2.07
CA SER A 376 -27.21 20.82 -3.01
C SER A 376 -26.94 19.61 -3.90
N ALA A 377 -25.76 19.56 -4.51
CA ALA A 377 -25.37 18.44 -5.38
C ALA A 377 -25.34 17.09 -4.62
N LEU A 378 -24.90 17.10 -3.35
CA LEU A 378 -24.90 15.90 -2.52
C LEU A 378 -26.32 15.42 -2.20
N LEU A 379 -27.25 16.34 -1.94
CA LEU A 379 -28.65 16.03 -1.64
C LEU A 379 -29.41 15.49 -2.87
N ASP A 380 -28.97 15.84 -4.08
CA ASP A 380 -29.51 15.29 -5.33
C ASP A 380 -29.10 13.82 -5.55
N ARG A 381 -28.03 13.37 -4.88
CA ARG A 381 -27.57 11.97 -4.85
C ARG A 381 -28.19 11.23 -3.66
N GLU A 382 -29.51 11.02 -3.70
CA GLU A 382 -30.26 10.43 -2.58
C GLU A 382 -29.72 9.05 -2.12
N GLU A 383 -29.18 8.26 -3.04
CA GLU A 383 -28.59 6.95 -2.74
C GLU A 383 -27.33 7.07 -1.87
N LEU A 384 -26.52 8.11 -2.09
CA LEU A 384 -25.34 8.39 -1.29
C LEU A 384 -25.75 8.94 0.08
N TRP A 385 -26.71 9.87 0.12
CA TRP A 385 -27.25 10.44 1.35
C TRP A 385 -27.80 9.38 2.31
N ARG A 386 -28.52 8.39 1.78
CA ARG A 386 -29.13 7.31 2.57
C ARG A 386 -28.11 6.31 3.11
N ALA A 387 -26.86 6.34 2.68
CA ALA A 387 -25.82 5.48 3.20
C ALA A 387 -25.51 5.84 4.67
N ALA A 388 -25.42 4.81 5.52
CA ALA A 388 -25.19 4.99 6.96
C ALA A 388 -23.87 5.72 7.29
N SER A 389 -22.87 5.63 6.40
CA SER A 389 -21.55 6.26 6.55
C SER A 389 -21.57 7.79 6.45
N VAL A 390 -22.62 8.39 5.90
CA VAL A 390 -22.72 9.86 5.75
C VAL A 390 -23.08 10.55 7.09
N GLN A 391 -23.88 9.89 7.93
CA GLN A 391 -24.43 10.49 9.16
C GLN A 391 -23.38 10.93 10.20
N PRO A 392 -22.28 10.19 10.43
CA PRO A 392 -21.16 10.67 11.25
C PRO A 392 -20.58 12.01 10.81
N TRP A 393 -20.49 12.31 9.51
CA TRP A 393 -19.89 13.55 9.02
C TRP A 393 -20.78 14.75 9.30
N PHE A 394 -22.08 14.62 9.04
CA PHE A 394 -23.06 15.68 9.31
C PHE A 394 -23.11 16.05 10.79
N ARG A 395 -22.98 15.04 11.67
CA ARG A 395 -22.81 15.29 13.12
C ARG A 395 -21.56 16.08 13.44
N ARG A 396 -20.44 15.77 12.80
CA ARG A 396 -19.15 16.45 13.00
C ARG A 396 -19.13 17.88 12.47
N THR A 397 -19.90 18.18 11.42
CA THR A 397 -19.97 19.50 10.80
C THR A 397 -21.09 20.38 11.37
N GLY A 398 -21.97 19.83 12.20
CA GLY A 398 -23.13 20.56 12.75
C GLY A 398 -24.28 20.74 11.75
N LEU A 399 -24.21 20.11 10.58
CA LEU A 399 -25.28 20.12 9.60
C LEU A 399 -26.49 19.30 10.07
N PRO A 400 -27.72 19.63 9.62
CA PRO A 400 -28.89 18.82 9.92
C PRO A 400 -28.71 17.37 9.45
N GLN A 401 -29.17 16.40 10.25
CA GLN A 401 -29.14 14.97 9.87
C GLN A 401 -30.39 14.55 9.06
N ASP A 402 -31.40 15.41 9.00
CA ASP A 402 -32.63 15.20 8.26
C ASP A 402 -32.54 15.81 6.85
N LEU A 403 -32.95 15.03 5.84
CA LEU A 403 -32.88 15.44 4.44
C LEU A 403 -33.73 16.69 4.17
N GLY A 404 -34.92 16.79 4.77
CA GLY A 404 -35.82 17.94 4.59
C GLY A 404 -35.23 19.21 5.20
N ALA A 405 -34.62 19.09 6.39
CA ALA A 405 -33.93 20.19 7.05
C ALA A 405 -32.72 20.68 6.23
N CYS A 406 -31.94 19.77 5.62
CA CYS A 406 -30.85 20.14 4.72
C CYS A 406 -31.34 20.83 3.44
N ARG A 407 -32.42 20.34 2.81
CA ARG A 407 -33.03 21.01 1.64
C ARG A 407 -33.49 22.42 1.98
N THR A 408 -34.14 22.59 3.13
CA THR A 408 -34.59 23.90 3.63
C THR A 408 -33.40 24.86 3.86
N LEU A 409 -32.29 24.36 4.41
CA LEU A 409 -31.07 25.16 4.61
C LEU A 409 -30.48 25.67 3.29
N VAL A 410 -30.46 24.82 2.27
CA VAL A 410 -30.01 25.20 0.91
C VAL A 410 -30.94 26.26 0.32
N GLU A 411 -32.27 26.07 0.39
CA GLU A 411 -33.29 27.00 -0.14
C GLU A 411 -33.24 28.39 0.53
N ILE A 412 -33.13 28.44 1.87
CA ILE A 412 -33.03 29.71 2.62
C ILE A 412 -31.79 30.49 2.18
N SER A 413 -30.69 29.79 1.90
CA SER A 413 -29.44 30.38 1.46
C SER A 413 -29.44 30.77 -0.03
N GLU A 414 -30.51 30.49 -0.80
CA GLU A 414 -30.67 31.00 -2.18
C GLU A 414 -31.29 32.40 -2.22
N GLY A 415 -32.08 32.75 -1.21
CA GLY A 415 -32.84 34.02 -1.14
C GLY A 415 -32.16 35.15 -0.38
N ALA A 416 -31.00 34.88 0.23
CA ALA A 416 -30.16 35.82 0.97
C ALA A 416 -28.92 36.20 0.14
#